data_AF-A0A1S8C5V6-F1
#
_entry.id   AF-A0A1S8C5V6-F1
#
_cell.length_a   1.000
_cell.length_b   1.000
_cell.length_c   1.000
_cell.angle_alpha   90.00
_cell.angle_beta   90.00
_cell.angle_gamma   90.00
#
_symmetry.space_group_name_H-M   'P 1'
#
loop_
_entity.id
_entity.type
_entity.pdbx_description
1 polymer ?
#
loop_
_entity_poly.entity_id
_entity_poly.type
_entity_poly.pdbx_seq_one_letter_code
_entity_poly.pdbx_strand_id
1 'polypeptide(L)'
;QRRRSAGLARRRRFGFAAGELTGYEDELLAAGQEVGREQDSEFLRQEIERPRSGPMRDIVATIQPDQDDIVRAPLAESICVQGAPGTGKTAVGLHRAAYLLYTHGEQLARTGVLVVGPNRAFLRYIEQVLPALGEVEVDQATVADLTARVTVRAQDEPAVAVLKGDPRMAEVLRRALWGGVRKPVDSVQVALSGRRYRIGEDRLKRFVDDLRRAGTSGAEDQQLVHYAAGRERLAMGLAEYARRLKEAGGGSPTDAETRRCARSAEVRAFCDAVWPAVDAAGLVHDLFTDTGRLARAARGVLTDEEQALLHWPKVPRS
;
A
#
# COMPACT_ATOMS: atom_id res chain seq x y z
N GLN A 1 29.10 13.45 0.04
CA GLN A 1 28.65 14.04 -1.24
C GLN A 1 28.65 15.55 -1.06
N ARG A 2 29.45 16.32 -1.83
CA ARG A 2 29.66 17.76 -1.61
C ARG A 2 28.32 18.51 -1.64
N ARG A 3 27.97 19.19 -0.54
CA ARG A 3 26.86 20.15 -0.41
C ARG A 3 26.93 21.13 -1.59
N ARG A 4 26.02 21.01 -2.56
CA ARG A 4 25.90 21.98 -3.66
C ARG A 4 25.09 23.17 -3.16
N SER A 5 25.73 24.08 -2.43
CA SER A 5 25.28 25.47 -2.38
C SER A 5 25.39 26.01 -3.80
N ALA A 6 24.29 26.43 -4.42
CA ALA A 6 24.23 26.94 -5.79
C ALA A 6 24.93 28.31 -5.95
N GLY A 7 26.18 28.45 -5.51
CA GLY A 7 26.91 29.72 -5.40
C GLY A 7 26.49 30.60 -4.22
N LEU A 8 25.55 30.15 -3.37
CA LEU A 8 25.05 30.90 -2.23
C LEU A 8 26.05 30.89 -1.06
N ALA A 9 26.49 32.08 -0.64
CA ALA A 9 27.42 32.25 0.47
C ALA A 9 26.72 32.41 1.83
N ARG A 10 25.49 32.94 1.84
CA ARG A 10 24.75 33.31 3.05
C ARG A 10 23.25 33.17 2.81
N ARG A 11 22.52 32.70 3.82
CA ARG A 11 21.06 32.66 3.91
C ARG A 11 20.63 33.52 5.09
N ARG A 12 19.90 34.60 4.81
CA ARG A 12 19.28 35.46 5.84
C ARG A 12 17.83 35.04 6.06
N ARG A 13 17.45 34.81 7.31
CA ARG A 13 16.08 34.53 7.76
C ARG A 13 15.53 35.77 8.43
N PHE A 14 14.24 35.98 8.30
CA PHE A 14 13.55 37.15 8.84
C PHE A 14 12.32 36.69 9.61
N GLY A 15 12.11 37.22 10.81
CA GLY A 15 10.87 37.02 11.56
C GLY A 15 9.91 38.16 11.28
N PHE A 16 8.67 37.88 10.90
CA PHE A 16 7.65 38.90 10.64
C PHE A 16 6.40 38.70 11.52
N ALA A 17 5.84 39.80 12.02
CA ALA A 17 4.57 39.80 12.74
C ALA A 17 3.73 41.01 12.34
N ALA A 18 2.46 40.79 11.96
CA ALA A 18 1.51 41.85 11.57
C ALA A 18 2.04 42.82 10.50
N GLY A 19 2.92 42.34 9.60
CA GLY A 19 3.53 43.16 8.55
C GLY A 19 4.82 43.88 8.96
N GLU A 20 5.28 43.73 10.21
CA GLU A 20 6.51 44.32 10.71
C GLU A 20 7.64 43.29 10.82
N LEU A 21 8.86 43.71 10.49
CA LEU A 21 10.06 42.89 10.65
C LEU A 21 10.50 42.90 12.12
N THR A 22 10.47 41.74 12.75
CA THR A 22 10.75 41.57 14.19
C THR A 22 12.19 41.12 14.49
N GLY A 23 12.93 40.63 13.50
CA GLY A 23 14.32 40.21 13.67
C GLY A 23 14.86 39.51 12.42
N TYR A 24 16.17 39.25 12.38
CA TYR A 24 16.80 38.46 11.33
C TYR A 24 17.95 37.62 11.87
N GLU A 25 18.24 36.52 11.17
CA GLU A 25 19.34 35.61 11.48
C GLU A 25 20.08 35.24 10.19
N ASP A 26 21.40 35.11 10.24
CA ASP A 26 22.23 34.85 9.08
C ASP A 26 23.02 33.55 9.22
N GLU A 27 22.81 32.67 8.26
CA GLU A 27 23.47 31.38 8.15
C GLU A 27 24.49 31.42 7.00
N LEU A 28 25.75 31.14 7.28
CA LEU A 28 26.80 31.07 6.27
C LEU A 28 26.81 29.67 5.63
N LEU A 29 26.65 29.62 4.30
CA LEU A 29 26.54 28.37 3.54
C LEU A 29 27.88 27.96 2.87
N ALA A 30 28.91 28.78 2.97
CA ALA A 30 30.21 28.55 2.34
C ALA A 30 31.09 27.57 3.16
N ALA A 31 31.50 26.49 2.49
CA ALA A 31 32.51 25.49 2.83
C ALA A 31 33.13 25.51 4.25
N GLY A 32 32.63 24.62 5.11
CA GLY A 32 33.48 23.84 6.02
C GLY A 32 33.96 24.49 7.32
N GLN A 33 33.49 25.69 7.69
CA GLN A 33 33.69 26.17 9.05
C GLN A 33 32.48 25.77 9.91
N GLU A 34 32.70 24.81 10.82
CA GLU A 34 31.90 24.65 12.03
C GLU A 34 32.03 25.94 12.86
N VAL A 35 31.28 26.99 12.50
CA VAL A 35 31.15 28.17 13.36
C VAL A 35 30.14 27.79 14.43
N GLY A 36 30.67 27.36 15.57
CA GLY A 36 29.95 27.27 16.85
C GLY A 36 28.71 26.38 16.83
N ARG A 37 28.90 25.10 17.17
CA ARG A 37 27.86 24.34 17.88
C ARG A 37 27.62 24.97 19.25
N GLU A 38 27.12 26.19 19.31
CA GLU A 38 26.74 26.81 20.56
C GLU A 38 25.45 27.60 20.41
N GLN A 39 24.43 27.00 21.04
CA GLN A 39 23.32 27.64 21.73
C GLN A 39 22.15 28.02 20.83
N ASP A 40 20.99 27.43 21.16
CA ASP A 40 19.66 27.97 20.87
C ASP A 40 19.71 29.49 20.65
N SER A 41 19.69 29.90 19.39
CA SER A 41 19.69 31.31 19.00
C SER A 41 18.57 32.03 19.75
N GLU A 42 18.83 33.20 20.34
CA GLU A 42 17.78 33.98 21.02
C GLU A 42 16.58 34.24 20.09
N PHE A 43 16.84 34.35 18.78
CA PHE A 43 15.82 34.42 17.74
C PHE A 43 14.97 33.13 17.67
N LEU A 44 15.61 31.96 17.68
CA LEU A 44 14.92 30.66 17.72
C LEU A 44 14.10 30.50 19.00
N ARG A 45 14.65 30.89 20.17
CA ARG A 45 13.93 30.84 21.46
C ARG A 45 12.71 31.76 21.48
N GLN A 46 12.87 33.01 21.07
CA GLN A 46 11.76 33.97 20.97
C GLN A 46 10.67 33.50 20.01
N GLU A 47 11.05 32.85 18.91
CA GLU A 47 10.07 32.31 17.97
C GLU A 47 9.38 31.03 18.50
N ILE A 48 10.07 30.20 19.28
CA ILE A 48 9.49 29.04 19.97
C ILE A 48 8.51 29.46 21.08
N GLU A 49 8.83 30.52 21.83
CA GLU A 49 8.06 31.01 22.99
C GLU A 49 6.82 31.84 22.61
N ARG A 50 6.69 32.25 21.34
CA ARG A 50 5.54 33.04 20.87
C ARG A 50 4.21 32.27 20.94
N PRO A 51 3.10 32.92 21.34
CA PRO A 51 1.77 32.30 21.36
C PRO A 51 1.38 31.74 19.99
N ARG A 52 1.05 30.46 19.95
CA ARG A 52 0.64 29.74 18.73
C ARG A 52 -0.85 29.96 18.46
N SER A 53 -1.19 31.03 17.74
CA SER A 53 -2.57 31.26 17.27
C SER A 53 -2.62 31.47 15.76
N GLY A 54 -3.48 30.71 15.06
CA GLY A 54 -3.68 30.78 13.61
C GLY A 54 -3.20 29.53 12.85
N PRO A 55 -3.40 29.48 11.51
CA PRO A 55 -2.77 28.48 10.65
C PRO A 55 -1.25 28.56 10.81
N MET A 56 -0.56 27.43 10.68
CA MET A 56 0.86 27.29 10.99
C MET A 56 1.68 28.43 10.39
N ARG A 57 2.35 29.22 11.25
CA ARG A 57 3.34 30.18 10.79
C ARG A 57 4.48 29.45 10.09
N ASP A 58 5.05 30.11 9.09
CA ASP A 58 6.09 29.62 8.21
C ASP A 58 7.30 29.12 9.04
N ILE A 59 7.43 27.79 9.19
CA ILE A 59 8.54 27.19 9.95
C ILE A 59 9.89 27.44 9.27
N VAL A 60 9.89 28.01 8.06
CA VAL A 60 11.11 28.45 7.35
C VAL A 60 12.01 29.30 8.26
N ALA A 61 11.45 30.06 9.20
CA ALA A 61 12.24 30.83 10.18
C ALA A 61 12.99 29.94 11.20
N THR A 62 12.46 28.75 11.55
CA THR A 62 12.97 27.89 12.63
C THR A 62 13.52 26.52 12.18
N ILE A 63 13.42 26.18 10.88
CA ILE A 63 14.00 24.95 10.30
C ILE A 63 15.50 24.90 10.56
N GLN A 64 15.95 23.87 11.26
CA GLN A 64 17.37 23.64 11.53
C GLN A 64 18.08 23.05 10.30
N PRO A 65 19.42 23.17 10.20
CA PRO A 65 20.17 22.59 9.07
C PRO A 65 19.90 21.09 8.85
N ASP A 66 19.84 20.30 9.93
CA ASP A 66 19.55 18.86 9.85
C ASP A 66 18.12 18.58 9.33
N GLN A 67 17.17 19.49 9.59
CA GLN A 67 15.82 19.40 9.07
C GLN A 67 15.74 19.81 7.59
N ASP A 68 16.55 20.79 7.16
CA ASP A 68 16.67 21.19 5.74
C ASP A 68 17.25 20.05 4.89
N ASP A 69 18.23 19.31 5.43
CA ASP A 69 18.80 18.13 4.78
C ASP A 69 17.70 17.04 4.55
N ILE A 70 16.80 16.82 5.52
CA ILE A 70 15.64 15.93 5.37
C ILE A 70 14.66 16.46 4.32
N VAL A 71 14.39 17.77 4.30
CA VAL A 71 13.47 18.39 3.32
C VAL A 71 13.98 18.19 1.89
N ARG A 72 15.30 18.29 1.66
CA ARG A 72 15.92 18.25 0.34
C ARG A 72 16.34 16.86 -0.14
N ALA A 73 16.25 15.84 0.70
CA ALA A 73 16.66 14.49 0.32
C ALA A 73 15.90 13.99 -0.92
N PRO A 74 16.50 13.15 -1.78
CA PRO A 74 15.92 12.76 -3.07
C PRO A 74 14.51 12.13 -2.97
N LEU A 75 13.70 12.26 -4.02
CA LEU A 75 12.35 11.68 -4.09
C LEU A 75 12.33 10.15 -3.92
N ALA A 76 13.34 9.46 -4.46
CA ALA A 76 13.42 7.99 -4.40
C ALA A 76 13.78 7.44 -3.01
N GLU A 77 14.13 8.31 -2.06
CA GLU A 77 14.51 7.91 -0.72
C GLU A 77 13.29 7.86 0.21
N SER A 78 13.09 6.70 0.84
CA SER A 78 12.11 6.54 1.91
C SER A 78 12.71 7.03 3.23
N ILE A 79 12.06 7.99 3.87
CA ILE A 79 12.59 8.68 5.05
C ILE A 79 11.60 8.60 6.21
N CYS A 80 12.10 8.15 7.37
CA CYS A 80 11.37 8.19 8.63
C CYS A 80 11.86 9.39 9.47
N VAL A 81 10.96 10.31 9.82
CA VAL A 81 11.27 11.47 10.67
C VAL A 81 10.80 11.20 12.10
N GLN A 82 11.74 10.84 12.98
CA GLN A 82 11.47 10.54 14.39
C GLN A 82 12.07 11.61 15.31
N GLY A 83 11.35 11.95 16.39
CA GLY A 83 11.77 12.98 17.35
C GLY A 83 10.74 13.23 18.44
N ALA A 84 11.14 13.91 19.51
CA ALA A 84 10.29 14.21 20.68
C ALA A 84 9.05 15.08 20.32
N PRO A 85 7.99 15.08 21.14
CA PRO A 85 6.86 16.00 20.95
C PRO A 85 7.35 17.46 20.80
N GLY A 86 6.76 18.20 19.86
CA GLY A 86 7.11 19.61 19.63
C GLY A 86 8.32 19.88 18.71
N THR A 87 9.06 18.87 18.26
CA THR A 87 10.25 19.06 17.39
C THR A 87 9.94 19.36 15.91
N GLY A 88 8.72 19.79 15.59
CA GLY A 88 8.37 20.23 14.22
C GLY A 88 8.28 19.13 13.16
N LYS A 89 8.23 17.84 13.53
CA LYS A 89 8.21 16.70 12.56
C LYS A 89 7.18 16.84 11.45
N THR A 90 5.94 17.17 11.80
CA THR A 90 4.86 17.34 10.83
C THR A 90 5.18 18.46 9.85
N ALA A 91 5.70 19.57 10.35
CA ALA A 91 6.09 20.69 9.52
C ALA A 91 7.27 20.31 8.59
N VAL A 92 8.31 19.63 9.08
CA VAL A 92 9.41 19.11 8.24
C VAL A 92 8.88 18.20 7.12
N GLY A 93 7.95 17.29 7.44
CA GLY A 93 7.31 16.42 6.44
C GLY A 93 6.53 17.19 5.38
N LEU A 94 5.80 18.23 5.78
CA LEU A 94 5.03 19.08 4.85
C LEU A 94 5.93 19.93 3.97
N HIS A 95 6.98 20.53 4.53
CA HIS A 95 7.96 21.27 3.73
C HIS A 95 8.72 20.35 2.76
N ARG A 96 9.01 19.10 3.17
CA ARG A 96 9.53 18.09 2.25
C ARG A 96 8.56 17.82 1.10
N ALA A 97 7.28 17.59 1.41
CA ALA A 97 6.26 17.35 0.38
C ALA A 97 6.17 18.54 -0.60
N ALA A 98 6.13 19.77 -0.08
CA ALA A 98 6.12 20.99 -0.90
C ALA A 98 7.39 21.13 -1.75
N TYR A 99 8.58 20.87 -1.18
CA TYR A 99 9.85 20.90 -1.90
C TYR A 99 9.87 19.88 -3.03
N LEU A 100 9.45 18.64 -2.77
CA LEU A 100 9.39 17.57 -3.78
C LEU A 100 8.39 17.89 -4.89
N LEU A 101 7.21 18.42 -4.54
CA LEU A 101 6.21 18.85 -5.52
C LEU A 101 6.70 20.01 -6.39
N TYR A 102 7.47 20.95 -5.83
CA TYR A 102 8.08 22.02 -6.61
C TYR A 102 9.21 21.51 -7.52
N THR A 103 10.11 20.69 -6.99
CA THR A 103 11.32 20.23 -7.71
C THR A 103 11.06 19.10 -8.69
N HIS A 104 10.04 18.27 -8.43
CA HIS A 104 9.65 17.10 -9.22
C HIS A 104 8.20 17.20 -9.72
N GLY A 105 7.67 18.41 -9.87
CA GLY A 105 6.26 18.66 -10.21
C GLY A 105 5.77 17.92 -11.45
N GLU A 106 6.54 17.89 -12.54
CA GLU A 106 6.15 17.16 -13.76
C GLU A 106 6.02 15.64 -13.55
N GLN A 107 6.88 15.05 -12.71
CA GLN A 107 6.86 13.62 -12.38
C GLN A 107 5.70 13.30 -11.43
N LEU A 108 5.47 14.17 -10.44
CA LEU A 108 4.44 14.00 -9.41
C LEU A 108 3.04 14.34 -9.93
N ALA A 109 2.89 15.25 -10.88
CA ALA A 109 1.62 15.51 -11.56
C ALA A 109 1.07 14.26 -12.29
N ARG A 110 1.95 13.35 -12.74
CA ARG A 110 1.54 12.09 -13.39
C ARG A 110 1.26 10.96 -12.40
N THR A 111 1.87 11.00 -11.22
CA THR A 111 1.81 9.90 -10.24
C THR A 111 0.91 10.18 -9.04
N GLY A 112 0.53 11.44 -8.81
CA GLY A 112 -0.26 11.88 -7.67
C GLY A 112 0.57 11.93 -6.38
N VAL A 113 0.08 12.66 -5.39
CA VAL A 113 0.64 12.65 -4.02
C VAL A 113 -0.48 12.35 -3.04
N LEU A 114 -0.28 11.35 -2.18
CA LEU A 114 -1.24 10.96 -1.15
C LEU A 114 -0.70 11.28 0.24
N VAL A 115 -1.44 12.08 1.00
CA VAL A 115 -1.17 12.33 2.42
C VAL A 115 -2.14 11.50 3.25
N VAL A 116 -1.59 10.61 4.09
CA VAL A 116 -2.40 9.78 5.00
C VAL A 116 -2.32 10.33 6.42
N GLY A 117 -3.48 10.72 6.95
CA GLY A 117 -3.59 11.30 8.29
C GLY A 117 -4.38 10.42 9.28
N PRO A 118 -4.24 10.68 10.59
CA PRO A 118 -4.97 9.94 11.61
C PRO A 118 -6.47 10.29 11.67
N ASN A 119 -6.85 11.51 11.26
CA ASN A 119 -8.24 11.97 11.25
C ASN A 119 -8.43 13.16 10.30
N ARG A 120 -9.68 13.49 9.97
CA ARG A 120 -10.02 14.60 9.07
C ARG A 120 -9.69 15.98 9.61
N ALA A 121 -9.65 16.18 10.93
CA ALA A 121 -9.27 17.47 11.50
C ALA A 121 -7.77 17.77 11.26
N PHE A 122 -6.93 16.73 11.39
CA PHE A 122 -5.53 16.81 11.00
C PHE A 122 -5.38 17.09 9.50
N LEU A 123 -6.10 16.38 8.64
CA LEU A 123 -6.00 16.58 7.18
C LEU A 123 -6.42 18.00 6.74
N ARG A 124 -7.53 18.54 7.29
CA ARG A 124 -7.90 19.94 7.05
C ARG A 124 -6.83 20.94 7.48
N TYR A 125 -6.09 20.63 8.53
CA TYR A 125 -4.95 21.46 8.93
C TYR A 125 -3.82 21.39 7.90
N ILE A 126 -3.57 20.23 7.30
CA ILE A 126 -2.59 20.07 6.21
C ILE A 126 -3.01 20.85 4.95
N GLU A 127 -4.29 20.82 4.56
CA GLU A 127 -4.83 21.61 3.43
C GLU A 127 -4.49 23.10 3.56
N GLN A 128 -4.58 23.65 4.77
CA GLN A 128 -4.31 25.06 5.05
C GLN A 128 -2.82 25.41 5.05
N VAL A 129 -1.94 24.41 5.09
CA VAL A 129 -0.47 24.57 5.16
C VAL A 129 0.20 24.32 3.81
N LEU A 130 -0.47 23.57 2.93
CA LEU A 130 -0.05 23.36 1.55
C LEU A 130 -0.60 24.39 0.52
N PRO A 131 -0.96 25.67 0.83
CA PRO A 131 -1.50 26.57 -0.19
C PRO A 131 -0.38 27.38 -0.86
N ALA A 132 0.26 26.77 -1.88
CA ALA A 132 0.88 27.46 -3.04
C ALA A 132 1.28 26.49 -4.16
N LEU A 133 0.78 25.25 -4.16
CA LEU A 133 1.15 24.18 -5.10
C LEU A 133 0.24 24.19 -6.32
N GLY A 134 0.14 25.33 -6.99
CA GLY A 134 -0.91 25.70 -7.95
C GLY A 134 -1.17 24.78 -9.15
N GLU A 135 -0.60 23.58 -9.23
CA GLU A 135 -0.78 22.65 -10.36
C GLU A 135 -0.81 21.15 -9.98
N VAL A 136 -0.49 20.74 -8.74
CA VAL A 136 -0.46 19.30 -8.38
C VAL A 136 -1.52 18.98 -7.33
N GLU A 137 -2.47 18.13 -7.71
CA GLU A 137 -3.51 17.62 -6.81
C GLU A 137 -2.90 16.70 -5.75
N VAL A 138 -3.15 17.03 -4.48
CA VAL A 138 -2.73 16.22 -3.33
C VAL A 138 -3.97 15.53 -2.77
N ASP A 139 -4.02 14.22 -2.94
CA ASP A 139 -5.05 13.38 -2.34
C ASP A 139 -4.81 13.26 -0.84
N GLN A 140 -5.90 13.27 -0.08
CA GLN A 140 -5.85 13.15 1.37
C GLN A 140 -6.84 12.08 1.83
N ALA A 141 -6.34 11.16 2.64
CA ALA A 141 -7.15 10.06 3.15
C ALA A 141 -6.80 9.78 4.61
N THR A 142 -7.77 9.38 5.40
CA THR A 142 -7.47 8.65 6.64
C THR A 142 -7.20 7.18 6.33
N VAL A 143 -6.59 6.46 7.27
CA VAL A 143 -6.44 4.99 7.15
C VAL A 143 -7.81 4.31 6.93
N ALA A 144 -8.86 4.86 7.54
CA ALA A 144 -10.23 4.39 7.33
C ALA A 144 -10.68 4.67 5.89
N ASP A 145 -10.47 5.87 5.34
CA ASP A 145 -10.89 6.20 3.96
C ASP A 145 -10.17 5.32 2.91
N LEU A 146 -8.93 4.87 3.16
CA LEU A 146 -8.21 3.95 2.26
C LEU A 146 -8.85 2.55 2.15
N THR A 147 -9.59 2.14 3.17
CA THR A 147 -10.15 0.79 3.29
C THR A 147 -11.68 0.76 3.26
N ALA A 148 -12.33 1.89 3.56
CA ALA A 148 -13.77 2.00 3.69
C ALA A 148 -14.46 1.98 2.31
N ARG A 149 -14.81 0.77 1.88
CA ARG A 149 -15.81 0.55 0.81
C ARG A 149 -17.24 0.54 1.35
N VAL A 150 -17.38 0.51 2.68
CA VAL A 150 -18.65 0.35 3.40
C VAL A 150 -18.65 1.18 4.69
N THR A 151 -19.83 1.58 5.15
CA THR A 151 -19.99 2.26 6.43
C THR A 151 -19.67 1.32 7.59
N VAL A 152 -18.66 1.69 8.40
CA VAL A 152 -18.30 0.96 9.63
C VAL A 152 -19.37 1.19 10.70
N ARG A 153 -19.91 0.10 11.28
CA ARG A 153 -20.99 0.15 12.27
C ARG A 153 -20.60 -0.30 13.67
N ALA A 154 -19.41 -0.86 13.82
CA ALA A 154 -18.90 -1.38 15.09
C ALA A 154 -17.38 -1.18 15.15
N GLN A 155 -16.86 -1.08 16.37
CA GLN A 155 -15.43 -1.06 16.64
C GLN A 155 -15.06 -2.35 17.37
N ASP A 156 -13.90 -2.90 17.03
CA ASP A 156 -13.35 -4.05 17.74
C ASP A 156 -12.83 -3.62 19.11
N GLU A 157 -12.88 -4.55 20.08
CA GLU A 157 -12.18 -4.38 21.36
C GLU A 157 -10.67 -4.17 21.11
N PRO A 158 -9.96 -3.38 21.95
CA PRO A 158 -8.58 -2.99 21.69
C PRO A 158 -7.62 -4.17 21.40
N ALA A 159 -7.76 -5.27 22.14
CA ALA A 159 -6.93 -6.47 21.93
C ALA A 159 -7.16 -7.11 20.55
N VAL A 160 -8.42 -7.15 20.09
CA VAL A 160 -8.80 -7.69 18.78
C VAL A 160 -8.31 -6.76 17.67
N ALA A 161 -8.45 -5.45 17.84
CA ALA A 161 -7.97 -4.45 16.88
C ALA A 161 -6.46 -4.52 16.68
N VAL A 162 -5.69 -4.64 17.77
CA VAL A 162 -4.23 -4.82 17.73
C VAL A 162 -3.87 -6.10 17.00
N LEU A 163 -4.51 -7.21 17.33
CA LEU A 163 -4.24 -8.50 16.68
C LEU A 163 -4.58 -8.46 15.17
N LYS A 164 -5.71 -7.86 14.79
CA LYS A 164 -6.08 -7.68 13.36
C LYS A 164 -5.09 -6.79 12.60
N GLY A 165 -4.47 -5.83 13.28
CA GLY A 165 -3.43 -4.95 12.72
C GLY A 165 -2.02 -5.54 12.74
N ASP A 166 -1.82 -6.71 13.36
CA ASP A 166 -0.51 -7.35 13.46
C ASP A 166 -0.06 -7.87 12.07
N PRO A 167 1.21 -7.65 11.65
CA PRO A 167 1.72 -8.11 10.36
C PRO A 167 1.60 -9.64 10.17
N ARG A 168 1.59 -10.43 11.25
CA ARG A 168 1.34 -11.87 11.21
C ARG A 168 -0.02 -12.22 10.58
N MET A 169 -1.02 -11.35 10.68
CA MET A 169 -2.32 -11.57 10.04
C MET A 169 -2.24 -11.61 8.53
N ALA A 170 -1.28 -10.91 7.90
CA ALA A 170 -1.08 -11.02 6.45
C ALA A 170 -0.74 -12.45 6.04
N GLU A 171 0.06 -13.15 6.85
CA GLU A 171 0.40 -14.55 6.61
C GLU A 171 -0.80 -15.48 6.83
N VAL A 172 -1.60 -15.24 7.88
CA VAL A 172 -2.83 -16.02 8.14
C VAL A 172 -3.82 -15.85 6.98
N LEU A 173 -4.06 -14.61 6.52
CA LEU A 173 -4.95 -14.32 5.40
C LEU A 173 -4.44 -14.95 4.10
N ARG A 174 -3.13 -14.87 3.84
CA ARG A 174 -2.50 -15.52 2.68
C ARG A 174 -2.71 -17.04 2.73
N ARG A 175 -2.47 -17.68 3.87
CA ARG A 175 -2.72 -19.13 4.05
C ARG A 175 -4.19 -19.49 3.91
N ALA A 176 -5.10 -18.67 4.44
CA ALA A 176 -6.54 -18.88 4.32
C ALA A 176 -7.03 -18.77 2.87
N LEU A 177 -6.50 -17.82 2.11
CA LEU A 177 -6.81 -17.62 0.69
C LEU A 177 -6.27 -18.78 -0.16
N TRP A 178 -4.96 -19.03 -0.09
CA TRP A 178 -4.30 -20.04 -0.93
C TRP A 178 -4.57 -21.48 -0.47
N GLY A 179 -4.96 -21.68 0.78
CA GLY A 179 -5.45 -22.95 1.31
C GLY A 179 -6.80 -23.38 0.74
N GLY A 180 -7.56 -22.45 0.15
CA GLY A 180 -8.80 -22.74 -0.57
C GLY A 180 -8.60 -23.44 -1.92
N VAL A 181 -7.39 -23.36 -2.50
CA VAL A 181 -7.05 -24.03 -3.77
C VAL A 181 -6.89 -25.52 -3.55
N ARG A 182 -7.72 -26.31 -4.23
CA ARG A 182 -7.78 -27.77 -4.12
C ARG A 182 -6.95 -28.45 -5.20
N LYS A 183 -6.61 -29.72 -4.98
CA LYS A 183 -5.98 -30.55 -6.02
C LYS A 183 -7.06 -31.18 -6.91
N PRO A 184 -6.92 -31.11 -8.24
CA PRO A 184 -7.77 -31.88 -9.15
C PRO A 184 -7.65 -33.38 -8.87
N VAL A 185 -8.80 -34.07 -8.81
CA VAL A 185 -8.88 -35.54 -8.67
C VAL A 185 -9.49 -36.21 -9.89
N ASP A 186 -10.12 -35.45 -10.78
CA ASP A 186 -10.77 -35.94 -11.98
C ASP A 186 -10.27 -35.23 -13.23
N SER A 187 -10.42 -35.89 -14.37
CA SER A 187 -10.23 -35.28 -15.69
C SER A 187 -11.37 -34.32 -16.04
N VAL A 188 -11.07 -33.33 -16.88
CA VAL A 188 -12.09 -32.41 -17.43
C VAL A 188 -12.25 -32.64 -18.92
N GLN A 189 -13.49 -32.60 -19.41
CA GLN A 189 -13.77 -32.51 -20.83
C GLN A 189 -14.07 -31.06 -21.20
N VAL A 190 -13.28 -30.50 -22.11
CA VAL A 190 -13.41 -29.12 -22.55
C VAL A 190 -13.92 -29.08 -23.99
N ALA A 191 -14.97 -28.31 -24.25
CA ALA A 191 -15.52 -28.14 -25.58
C ALA A 191 -14.78 -27.04 -26.36
N LEU A 192 -14.24 -27.38 -27.53
CA LEU A 192 -13.61 -26.45 -28.46
C LEU A 192 -14.09 -26.74 -29.88
N SER A 193 -14.73 -25.76 -30.52
CA SER A 193 -15.25 -25.85 -31.90
C SER A 193 -16.11 -27.10 -32.17
N GLY A 194 -16.99 -27.45 -31.24
CA GLY A 194 -17.91 -28.60 -31.39
C GLY A 194 -17.32 -29.97 -31.06
N ARG A 195 -16.02 -30.07 -30.74
CA ARG A 195 -15.40 -31.32 -30.24
C ARG A 195 -15.01 -31.18 -28.77
N ARG A 196 -15.09 -32.29 -28.03
CA ARG A 196 -14.65 -32.37 -26.63
C ARG A 196 -13.25 -32.95 -26.53
N TYR A 197 -12.42 -32.29 -25.72
CA TYR A 197 -11.03 -32.66 -25.46
C TYR A 197 -10.88 -33.02 -23.99
N ARG A 198 -10.39 -34.23 -23.71
CA ARG A 198 -10.12 -34.70 -22.35
C ARG A 198 -8.76 -34.19 -21.88
N ILE A 199 -8.75 -33.53 -20.74
CA ILE A 199 -7.55 -33.11 -20.02
C ILE A 199 -7.37 -34.03 -18.82
N GLY A 200 -6.29 -34.81 -18.81
CA GLY A 200 -6.00 -35.76 -17.74
C GLY A 200 -5.61 -35.10 -16.43
N GLU A 201 -5.87 -35.79 -15.32
CA GLU A 201 -5.64 -35.32 -13.95
C GLU A 201 -4.20 -34.83 -13.72
N ASP A 202 -3.18 -35.56 -14.16
CA ASP A 202 -1.77 -35.17 -14.00
C ASP A 202 -1.43 -33.86 -14.71
N ARG A 203 -2.12 -33.57 -15.82
CA ARG A 203 -1.95 -32.30 -16.52
C ARG A 203 -2.62 -31.17 -15.76
N LEU A 204 -3.82 -31.41 -15.22
CA LEU A 204 -4.56 -30.45 -14.39
C LEU A 204 -3.79 -30.11 -13.11
N LYS A 205 -3.27 -31.12 -12.40
CA LYS A 205 -2.43 -30.94 -11.21
C LYS A 205 -1.25 -30.03 -11.48
N ARG A 206 -0.53 -30.26 -12.59
CA ARG A 206 0.60 -29.40 -13.01
C ARG A 206 0.18 -27.95 -13.24
N PHE A 207 -0.92 -27.71 -13.98
CA PHE A 207 -1.41 -26.34 -14.19
C PHE A 207 -1.72 -25.63 -12.87
N VAL A 208 -2.41 -26.31 -11.95
CA VAL A 208 -2.75 -25.73 -10.66
C VAL A 208 -1.50 -25.47 -9.82
N ASP A 209 -0.55 -26.39 -9.79
CA ASP A 209 0.68 -26.26 -9.00
C ASP A 209 1.62 -25.18 -9.53
N ASP A 210 1.75 -25.07 -10.84
CA ASP A 210 2.58 -24.03 -11.47
C ASP A 210 2.01 -22.64 -11.18
N LEU A 211 0.70 -22.46 -11.33
CA LEU A 211 0.03 -21.19 -11.03
C LEU A 211 0.05 -20.87 -9.54
N ARG A 212 -0.13 -21.87 -8.67
CA ARG A 212 -0.07 -21.68 -7.22
C ARG A 212 1.33 -21.27 -6.78
N ARG A 213 2.37 -21.93 -7.27
CA ARG A 213 3.77 -21.56 -6.99
C ARG A 213 4.09 -20.14 -7.45
N ALA A 214 3.62 -19.74 -8.64
CA ALA A 214 3.78 -18.38 -9.14
C ALA A 214 3.10 -17.31 -8.27
N GLY A 215 2.04 -17.66 -7.54
CA GLY A 215 1.35 -16.77 -6.60
C GLY A 215 1.87 -16.81 -5.15
N THR A 216 2.62 -17.85 -4.75
CA THR A 216 3.07 -18.03 -3.37
C THR A 216 4.58 -17.90 -3.16
N SER A 217 5.38 -17.98 -4.23
CA SER A 217 6.83 -18.15 -4.15
C SER A 217 7.63 -17.16 -5.02
N GLY A 218 6.99 -16.11 -5.55
CA GLY A 218 7.69 -15.03 -6.24
C GLY A 218 8.55 -14.23 -5.26
N ALA A 219 9.86 -14.16 -5.49
CA ALA A 219 10.83 -13.46 -4.65
C ALA A 219 10.78 -11.92 -4.77
N GLU A 220 10.02 -11.40 -5.75
CA GLU A 220 9.82 -9.98 -5.98
C GLU A 220 8.32 -9.72 -6.23
N ASP A 221 7.73 -8.76 -5.51
CA ASP A 221 6.30 -8.42 -5.55
C ASP A 221 5.77 -8.15 -6.98
N GLN A 222 6.64 -7.69 -7.88
CA GLN A 222 6.28 -7.31 -9.25
C GLN A 222 5.93 -8.50 -10.16
N GLN A 223 6.34 -9.73 -9.82
CA GLN A 223 6.05 -10.93 -10.60
C GLN A 223 5.01 -11.85 -9.95
N LEU A 224 4.42 -11.43 -8.83
CA LEU A 224 3.50 -12.25 -8.06
C LEU A 224 2.15 -12.35 -8.77
N VAL A 225 1.70 -13.58 -9.04
CA VAL A 225 0.38 -13.80 -9.67
C VAL A 225 -0.71 -13.63 -8.62
N HIS A 226 -1.47 -12.53 -8.71
CA HIS A 226 -2.64 -12.32 -7.87
C HIS A 226 -3.66 -13.46 -8.01
N TYR A 227 -4.36 -13.78 -6.92
CA TYR A 227 -5.27 -14.94 -6.85
C TYR A 227 -6.32 -14.99 -7.97
N ALA A 228 -6.99 -13.86 -8.24
CA ALA A 228 -8.00 -13.78 -9.31
C ALA A 228 -7.39 -13.97 -10.71
N ALA A 229 -6.21 -13.35 -10.95
CA ALA A 229 -5.49 -13.53 -12.20
C ALA A 229 -4.99 -14.97 -12.38
N GLY A 230 -4.58 -15.65 -11.31
CA GLY A 230 -4.24 -17.07 -11.32
C GLY A 230 -5.42 -17.93 -11.76
N ARG A 231 -6.61 -17.65 -11.24
CA ARG A 231 -7.86 -18.31 -11.65
C ARG A 231 -8.17 -18.09 -13.13
N GLU A 232 -8.01 -16.87 -13.66
CA GLU A 232 -8.23 -16.56 -15.08
C GLU A 232 -7.19 -17.26 -15.97
N ARG A 233 -5.92 -17.28 -15.55
CA ARG A 233 -4.84 -17.99 -16.24
C ARG A 233 -5.06 -19.49 -16.26
N LEU A 234 -5.64 -20.07 -15.21
CA LEU A 234 -6.03 -21.48 -15.20
C LEU A 234 -7.06 -21.76 -16.29
N ALA A 235 -8.14 -20.97 -16.35
CA ALA A 235 -9.17 -21.12 -17.38
C ALA A 235 -8.60 -20.99 -18.80
N MET A 236 -7.75 -20.00 -19.04
CA MET A 236 -7.07 -19.82 -20.32
C MET A 236 -6.12 -20.98 -20.62
N GLY A 237 -5.34 -21.44 -19.65
CA GLY A 237 -4.39 -22.56 -19.81
C GLY A 237 -5.07 -23.87 -20.22
N LEU A 238 -6.29 -24.14 -19.72
CA LEU A 238 -7.08 -25.29 -20.14
C LEU A 238 -7.55 -25.16 -21.60
N ALA A 239 -7.98 -23.96 -21.99
CA ALA A 239 -8.41 -23.70 -23.36
C ALA A 239 -7.25 -23.79 -24.36
N GLU A 240 -6.09 -23.22 -24.01
CA GLU A 240 -4.85 -23.31 -24.79
C GLU A 240 -4.37 -24.76 -24.91
N TYR A 241 -4.53 -25.57 -23.86
CA TYR A 241 -4.22 -26.99 -23.95
C TYR A 241 -5.18 -27.74 -24.89
N ALA A 242 -6.48 -27.46 -24.83
CA ALA A 242 -7.45 -28.01 -25.77
C ALA A 242 -7.16 -27.57 -27.22
N ARG A 243 -6.73 -26.32 -27.42
CA ARG A 243 -6.26 -25.81 -28.71
C ARG A 243 -5.10 -26.63 -29.25
N ARG A 244 -4.06 -26.88 -28.44
CA ARG A 244 -2.91 -27.72 -28.85
C ARG A 244 -3.32 -29.14 -29.22
N LEU A 245 -4.29 -29.73 -28.51
CA LEU A 245 -4.83 -31.05 -28.86
C LEU A 245 -5.59 -31.03 -30.20
N LYS A 246 -6.29 -29.94 -30.52
CA LYS A 246 -6.96 -29.76 -31.81
C LYS A 246 -5.95 -29.58 -32.95
N GLU A 247 -4.93 -28.76 -32.74
CA GLU A 247 -3.83 -28.52 -33.70
C GLU A 247 -3.07 -29.81 -34.01
N ALA A 248 -2.74 -30.60 -32.99
CA ALA A 248 -2.13 -31.92 -33.18
C ALA A 248 -3.03 -32.89 -33.97
N GLY A 249 -4.34 -32.69 -33.92
CA GLY A 249 -5.33 -33.43 -34.71
C GLY A 249 -5.62 -32.83 -36.10
N GLY A 250 -4.84 -31.85 -36.56
CA GLY A 250 -4.98 -31.21 -37.88
C GLY A 250 -6.01 -30.09 -37.96
N GLY A 251 -6.55 -29.61 -36.84
CA GLY A 251 -7.49 -28.48 -36.82
C GLY A 251 -6.81 -27.14 -36.54
N SER A 252 -7.38 -26.04 -37.04
CA SER A 252 -6.83 -24.68 -36.84
C SER A 252 -7.80 -23.80 -36.04
N PRO A 253 -7.87 -23.92 -34.70
CA PRO A 253 -8.72 -23.06 -33.89
C PRO A 253 -8.25 -21.60 -33.92
N THR A 254 -9.20 -20.69 -33.94
CA THR A 254 -8.97 -19.26 -33.81
C THR A 254 -8.79 -18.85 -32.35
N ASP A 255 -8.19 -17.68 -32.11
CA ASP A 255 -8.09 -17.11 -30.76
C ASP A 255 -9.47 -16.80 -30.15
N ALA A 256 -10.47 -16.52 -30.99
CA ALA A 256 -11.85 -16.30 -30.56
C ALA A 256 -12.49 -17.60 -30.02
N GLU A 257 -12.23 -18.73 -30.69
CA GLU A 257 -12.69 -20.05 -30.22
C GLU A 257 -12.01 -20.44 -28.91
N THR A 258 -10.72 -20.17 -28.77
CA THR A 258 -9.96 -20.44 -27.55
C THR A 258 -10.46 -19.61 -26.37
N ARG A 259 -10.69 -18.30 -26.57
CA ARG A 259 -11.31 -17.43 -25.56
C ARG A 259 -12.75 -17.82 -25.20
N ARG A 260 -13.52 -18.39 -26.14
CA ARG A 260 -14.85 -18.92 -25.87
C ARG A 260 -14.78 -20.20 -25.04
N CYS A 261 -13.86 -21.09 -25.38
CA CYS A 261 -13.56 -22.32 -24.67
C CYS A 261 -13.15 -22.06 -23.20
N ALA A 262 -12.30 -21.05 -22.94
CA ALA A 262 -11.92 -20.65 -21.58
C ALA A 262 -13.13 -20.18 -20.73
N ARG A 263 -14.22 -19.76 -21.37
CA ARG A 263 -15.47 -19.31 -20.75
C ARG A 263 -16.58 -20.37 -20.85
N SER A 264 -16.26 -21.60 -21.23
CA SER A 264 -17.22 -22.71 -21.26
C SER A 264 -17.69 -23.08 -19.85
N ALA A 265 -18.86 -23.72 -19.75
CA ALA A 265 -19.43 -24.13 -18.48
C ALA A 265 -18.53 -25.17 -17.77
N GLU A 266 -17.93 -26.06 -18.54
CA GLU A 266 -17.03 -27.11 -18.05
C GLU A 266 -15.74 -26.53 -17.45
N VAL A 267 -15.15 -25.53 -18.11
CA VAL A 267 -13.95 -24.84 -17.59
C VAL A 267 -14.30 -24.02 -16.35
N ARG A 268 -15.44 -23.32 -16.34
CA ARG A 268 -15.88 -22.56 -15.15
C ARG A 268 -16.11 -23.48 -13.96
N ALA A 269 -16.87 -24.56 -14.14
CA ALA A 269 -17.17 -25.53 -13.09
C ALA A 269 -15.89 -26.16 -12.51
N PHE A 270 -14.93 -26.51 -13.38
CA PHE A 270 -13.63 -26.99 -12.91
C PHE A 270 -12.90 -25.93 -12.08
N CYS A 271 -12.83 -24.69 -12.56
CA CYS A 271 -12.17 -23.64 -11.82
C CYS A 271 -12.90 -23.32 -10.50
N ASP A 272 -14.23 -23.37 -10.44
CA ASP A 272 -14.97 -23.16 -9.18
C ASP A 272 -14.69 -24.26 -8.16
N ALA A 273 -14.54 -25.52 -8.61
CA ALA A 273 -14.23 -26.64 -7.74
C ALA A 273 -12.78 -26.61 -7.21
N VAL A 274 -11.83 -26.17 -8.03
CA VAL A 274 -10.39 -26.28 -7.76
C VAL A 274 -9.77 -24.98 -7.28
N TRP A 275 -10.27 -23.85 -7.79
CA TRP A 275 -9.75 -22.51 -7.56
C TRP A 275 -10.91 -21.50 -7.45
N PRO A 276 -11.71 -21.62 -6.36
CA PRO A 276 -12.96 -20.86 -6.23
C PRO A 276 -12.69 -19.35 -6.30
N ALA A 277 -13.65 -18.59 -6.84
CA ALA A 277 -13.61 -17.14 -6.72
C ALA A 277 -13.75 -16.74 -5.25
N VAL A 278 -12.99 -15.74 -4.81
CA VAL A 278 -12.96 -15.30 -3.42
C VAL A 278 -13.17 -13.80 -3.37
N ASP A 279 -14.16 -13.39 -2.58
CA ASP A 279 -14.33 -12.01 -2.14
C ASP A 279 -13.56 -11.77 -0.84
N ALA A 280 -13.00 -10.57 -0.67
CA ALA A 280 -12.17 -10.25 0.49
C ALA A 280 -12.97 -10.23 1.81
N ALA A 281 -14.18 -9.66 1.80
CA ALA A 281 -15.04 -9.63 2.98
C ALA A 281 -15.55 -11.03 3.31
N GLY A 282 -15.94 -11.81 2.30
CA GLY A 282 -16.30 -13.22 2.44
C GLY A 282 -15.18 -14.08 3.02
N LEU A 283 -13.93 -13.89 2.57
CA LEU A 283 -12.77 -14.61 3.10
C LEU A 283 -12.58 -14.36 4.60
N VAL A 284 -12.62 -13.09 5.02
CA VAL A 284 -12.45 -12.70 6.43
C VAL A 284 -13.64 -13.20 7.26
N HIS A 285 -14.85 -13.10 6.72
CA HIS A 285 -16.06 -13.60 7.37
C HIS A 285 -15.99 -15.10 7.63
N ASP A 286 -15.68 -15.90 6.62
CA ASP A 286 -15.50 -17.34 6.76
C ASP A 286 -14.37 -17.68 7.74
N LEU A 287 -13.26 -16.94 7.67
CA LEU A 287 -12.08 -17.18 8.50
C LEU A 287 -12.38 -16.98 9.99
N PHE A 288 -13.14 -15.94 10.35
CA PHE A 288 -13.51 -15.66 11.74
C PHE A 288 -14.74 -16.44 12.22
N THR A 289 -15.47 -17.06 11.30
CA THR A 289 -16.62 -17.93 11.61
C THR A 289 -16.22 -19.39 11.80
N ASP A 290 -15.34 -19.94 10.97
CA ASP A 290 -14.90 -21.35 11.02
C ASP A 290 -13.58 -21.51 11.82
N THR A 291 -13.69 -22.04 13.04
CA THR A 291 -12.57 -22.34 13.94
C THR A 291 -11.53 -23.27 13.31
N GLY A 292 -11.96 -24.28 12.54
CA GLY A 292 -11.05 -25.21 11.87
C GLY A 292 -10.33 -24.57 10.68
N ARG A 293 -10.95 -23.61 10.01
CA ARG A 293 -10.30 -22.81 8.97
C ARG A 293 -9.26 -21.86 9.59
N LEU A 294 -9.62 -21.15 10.67
CA LEU A 294 -8.70 -20.27 11.37
C LEU A 294 -7.48 -21.04 11.90
N ALA A 295 -7.70 -22.14 12.61
CA ALA A 295 -6.60 -22.93 13.18
C ALA A 295 -5.62 -23.48 12.14
N ARG A 296 -6.12 -23.89 10.96
CA ARG A 296 -5.25 -24.34 9.85
C ARG A 296 -4.42 -23.18 9.28
N ALA A 297 -5.03 -22.01 9.11
CA ALA A 297 -4.34 -20.84 8.59
C ALA A 297 -3.36 -20.24 9.60
N ALA A 298 -3.72 -20.22 10.87
CA ALA A 298 -2.97 -19.63 11.98
C ALA A 298 -1.89 -20.55 12.57
N ARG A 299 -1.82 -21.82 12.15
CA ARG A 299 -0.89 -22.82 12.67
C ARG A 299 0.56 -22.31 12.72
N GLY A 300 1.11 -22.20 13.92
CA GLY A 300 2.49 -21.73 14.16
C GLY A 300 2.71 -20.25 13.90
N VAL A 301 1.63 -19.46 13.80
CA VAL A 301 1.66 -18.00 13.58
C VAL A 301 0.94 -17.28 14.73
N LEU A 302 -0.24 -17.76 15.10
CA LEU A 302 -1.00 -17.28 16.26
C LEU A 302 -1.15 -18.38 17.31
N THR A 303 -1.21 -17.98 18.57
CA THR A 303 -1.55 -18.83 19.71
C THR A 303 -3.05 -19.16 19.73
N ASP A 304 -3.45 -20.13 20.53
CA ASP A 304 -4.87 -20.50 20.67
C ASP A 304 -5.69 -19.40 21.36
N GLU A 305 -5.08 -18.65 22.28
CA GLU A 305 -5.68 -17.48 22.92
C GLU A 305 -5.93 -16.34 21.90
N GLU A 306 -4.94 -16.04 21.06
CA GLU A 306 -5.09 -15.07 19.96
C GLU A 306 -6.17 -15.51 18.95
N GLN A 307 -6.23 -16.80 18.62
CA GLN A 307 -7.29 -17.32 17.74
C GLN A 307 -8.69 -17.16 18.35
N ALA A 308 -8.83 -17.40 19.66
CA ALA A 308 -10.10 -17.23 20.37
C ALA A 308 -10.59 -15.76 20.32
N LEU A 309 -9.67 -14.79 20.36
CA LEU A 309 -10.01 -13.36 20.22
C LEU A 309 -10.58 -12.98 18.86
N LEU A 310 -10.22 -13.69 17.80
CA LEU A 310 -10.66 -13.40 16.43
C LEU A 310 -12.07 -13.94 16.13
N HIS A 311 -12.59 -14.84 16.96
CA HIS A 311 -13.92 -15.40 16.77
C HIS A 311 -15.02 -14.42 17.16
N TRP A 312 -16.04 -14.33 16.31
CA TRP A 312 -17.20 -13.52 16.63
C TRP A 312 -18.10 -14.23 17.65
N PRO A 313 -18.39 -13.61 18.82
CA PRO A 313 -19.35 -14.16 19.76
C PRO A 313 -20.76 -14.18 19.16
N LYS A 314 -21.05 -13.26 18.24
CA LYS A 314 -22.26 -13.24 17.41
C LYS A 314 -21.86 -12.90 15.98
N VAL A 315 -21.99 -13.88 15.08
CA VAL A 315 -21.63 -13.72 13.68
C VAL A 315 -22.45 -12.58 13.04
N PRO A 316 -21.80 -11.56 12.44
CA PRO A 316 -22.48 -10.52 11.70
C PRO A 316 -23.27 -11.12 10.53
N ARG A 317 -24.49 -10.62 10.30
CA ARG A 317 -25.27 -10.98 9.11
C ARG A 317 -24.66 -10.28 7.89
N SER A 318 -24.49 -11.04 6.80
CA SER A 318 -24.06 -10.54 5.49
C SER A 318 -25.06 -9.55 4.92
#